data_AF-A0A6B9VLP3-F1
#
_entry.id   AF-A0A6B9VLP3-F1
#
_cell.length_a   1.000
_cell.length_b   1.000
_cell.length_c   1.000
_cell.angle_alpha   90.00
_cell.angle_beta   90.00
_cell.angle_gamma   90.00
#
_symmetry.space_group_name_H-M   'P 1'
#
loop_
_entity.id
_entity.type
_entity.pdbx_description
1 polymer ?
#
loop_
_entity_poly.entity_id
_entity_poly.type
_entity_poly.pdbx_seq_one_letter_code
_entity_poly.pdbx_strand_id
1 'polypeptide(L)'
;IIKLDNLTKSIHEKLRFFNLTDHVNVIHLSDHGMLGVSSSYFIDLRQFVNNNTCDFHGTSPVLQVVPKPGKFDEVYQSLKSGA
;
A
#
# COMPACT_ATOMS: atom_id res chain seq x y z
N ILE A 1 12.61 1.14 14.81
CA ILE A 1 13.56 0.00 14.76
C ILE A 1 13.74 -0.62 16.14
N ILE A 2 14.21 0.12 17.15
CA ILE A 2 14.45 -0.40 18.53
C ILE A 2 13.24 -1.15 19.12
N LYS A 3 12.02 -0.63 18.95
CA LYS A 3 10.81 -1.30 19.46
C LYS A 3 10.56 -2.67 18.81
N LEU A 4 10.79 -2.79 17.50
CA LEU A 4 10.59 -4.04 16.77
C LEU A 4 11.68 -5.05 17.13
N ASP A 5 12.93 -4.59 17.23
CA ASP A 5 14.05 -5.41 17.69
C ASP A 5 13.82 -5.98 19.11
N ASN A 6 13.36 -5.13 20.04
CA ASN A 6 12.99 -5.56 21.38
C ASN A 6 11.84 -6.58 21.38
N LEU A 7 10.87 -6.46 20.47
CA LEU A 7 9.80 -7.42 20.32
C LEU A 7 10.33 -8.77 19.82
N THR A 8 11.19 -8.77 18.80
CA THR A 8 11.86 -9.98 18.30
C THR A 8 12.64 -10.67 19.42
N LYS A 9 13.42 -9.90 20.19
CA LYS A 9 14.10 -10.41 21.39
C LYS A 9 13.14 -11.06 22.38
N SER A 10 12.03 -10.39 22.70
CA SER A 10 11.02 -10.92 23.63
C SER A 10 10.41 -12.24 23.16
N ILE A 11 10.18 -12.41 21.85
CA ILE A 11 9.69 -13.67 21.28
C ILE A 11 10.70 -14.79 21.54
N HIS A 12 11.98 -14.60 21.22
CA HIS A 12 13.02 -15.61 21.46
C HIS A 12 13.26 -15.90 22.95
N GLU A 13 13.15 -14.90 23.82
CA GLU A 13 13.24 -15.10 25.27
C GLU A 13 12.11 -15.98 25.81
N LYS A 14 10.89 -15.79 25.31
CA LYS A 14 9.75 -16.63 25.68
C LYS A 14 9.92 -18.07 25.18
N LEU A 15 10.40 -18.26 23.95
CA LEU A 15 10.69 -19.60 23.43
C LEU A 15 11.72 -20.34 24.30
N ARG A 16 12.78 -19.64 24.72
CA ARG A 16 13.75 -20.20 25.67
C ARG A 16 13.13 -20.53 27.02
N PHE A 17 12.35 -19.61 27.60
CA PHE A 17 11.70 -19.81 28.90
C PHE A 17 10.78 -21.03 28.93
N PHE A 18 10.09 -21.31 27.83
CA PHE A 18 9.21 -22.47 27.69
C PHE A 18 9.88 -23.71 27.08
N ASN A 19 11.21 -23.73 26.90
CA ASN A 19 11.96 -24.82 26.27
C ASN A 19 11.46 -25.20 24.87
N LEU A 20 11.02 -24.23 24.06
CA LEU A 20 10.50 -24.45 22.71
C LEU A 20 11.53 -24.20 21.59
N THR A 21 12.71 -23.68 21.92
CA THR A 21 13.73 -23.23 20.95
C THR A 21 14.03 -24.26 19.86
N ASP A 22 14.18 -25.54 20.22
CA ASP A 22 14.53 -26.61 19.26
C ASP A 22 13.30 -27.34 18.69
N HIS A 23 12.10 -26.89 19.06
CA HIS A 23 10.83 -27.52 18.65
C HIS A 23 10.04 -26.69 17.63
N VAL A 24 10.44 -25.44 17.38
CA VAL A 24 9.75 -24.53 16.47
C VAL A 24 10.72 -23.82 15.53
N ASN A 25 10.24 -23.50 14.32
CA ASN A 25 10.93 -22.59 13.41
C ASN A 25 10.29 -21.21 13.51
N VAL A 26 11.10 -20.16 13.65
CA VAL A 26 10.63 -18.78 13.61
C VAL A 26 11.00 -18.17 12.26
N ILE A 27 9.99 -17.70 11.51
CA ILE A 27 10.18 -17.08 10.20
C ILE A 27 9.67 -15.64 10.28
N HIS A 28 10.58 -14.67 10.13
CA HIS A 28 10.27 -13.24 10.09
C HIS A 28 10.15 -12.76 8.65
N LEU A 29 9.05 -12.10 8.32
CA LEU A 29 8.76 -11.59 6.98
C LEU A 29 8.23 -10.16 7.06
N SER A 30 8.20 -9.50 5.90
CA SER A 30 7.50 -8.25 5.64
C SER A 30 6.78 -8.40 4.30
N ASP A 31 5.68 -7.68 4.11
CA ASP A 31 4.93 -7.64 2.87
C ASP A 31 5.54 -6.66 1.85
N HIS A 32 5.93 -5.46 2.31
CA HIS A 32 6.61 -4.45 1.51
C HIS A 32 7.48 -3.52 2.36
N GLY A 33 8.16 -2.57 1.70
CA GLY A 33 8.94 -1.51 2.34
C GLY A 33 8.14 -0.23 2.58
N MET A 34 8.84 0.90 2.71
CA MET A 34 8.23 2.22 2.82
C MET A 34 9.12 3.24 2.11
N LEU A 35 8.51 4.25 1.48
CA LEU A 35 9.19 5.38 0.86
C LEU A 35 8.57 6.70 1.38
N GLY A 36 9.41 7.71 1.61
CA GLY A 36 8.91 9.05 1.93
C GLY A 36 8.27 9.71 0.71
N VAL A 37 7.14 10.37 0.90
CA VAL A 37 6.43 11.12 -0.15
C VAL A 37 6.35 12.60 0.21
N SER A 38 6.40 13.48 -0.80
CA SER A 38 6.23 14.92 -0.65
C SER A 38 4.94 15.38 -1.31
N SER A 39 4.24 16.33 -0.69
CA SER A 39 3.03 16.95 -1.25
C SER A 39 3.30 17.69 -2.56
N SER A 40 4.55 18.08 -2.82
CA SER A 40 4.98 18.67 -4.10
C SER A 40 4.82 17.73 -5.30
N TYR A 41 4.70 16.43 -5.06
CA TYR A 41 4.51 15.40 -6.10
C TYR A 41 3.07 14.84 -6.11
N PHE A 42 2.12 15.51 -5.46
CA PHE A 42 0.73 15.06 -5.48
C PHE A 42 0.10 15.36 -6.84
N ILE A 43 -0.56 14.34 -7.40
CA ILE A 43 -1.34 14.45 -8.63
C ILE A 43 -2.82 14.50 -8.23
N ASP A 44 -3.51 15.58 -8.57
CA ASP A 44 -4.95 15.74 -8.34
C ASP A 44 -5.74 15.25 -9.56
N LEU A 45 -6.15 13.99 -9.54
CA LEU A 45 -6.86 13.35 -10.66
C LEU A 45 -8.23 13.97 -10.97
N ARG A 46 -8.80 14.77 -10.05
CA ARG A 46 -10.07 15.51 -10.29
C ARG A 46 -9.94 16.53 -11.41
N GLN A 47 -8.72 16.92 -11.77
CA GLN A 47 -8.44 17.81 -12.89
C GLN A 47 -8.62 17.12 -14.26
N PHE A 48 -8.62 15.78 -14.31
CA PHE A 48 -8.69 15.00 -15.54
C PHE A 48 -9.97 14.17 -15.65
N VAL A 49 -10.49 13.68 -14.52
CA VAL A 49 -11.63 12.78 -14.45
C VAL A 49 -12.49 13.10 -13.23
N ASN A 50 -13.77 12.74 -13.25
CA ASN A 50 -14.69 13.05 -12.14
C ASN A 50 -15.78 11.98 -11.99
N ASN A 51 -16.57 12.11 -10.93
CA ASN A 51 -17.62 11.16 -10.56
C ASN A 51 -18.75 11.03 -11.61
N ASN A 52 -18.81 11.89 -12.63
CA ASN A 52 -19.76 11.73 -13.74
C ASN A 52 -19.25 10.73 -14.78
N THR A 53 -17.95 10.54 -14.92
CA THR A 53 -17.32 9.73 -15.98
C THR A 53 -16.74 8.42 -15.45
N CYS A 54 -16.34 8.36 -14.19
CA CYS A 54 -15.81 7.16 -13.54
C CYS A 54 -16.09 7.13 -12.03
N ASP A 55 -16.02 5.94 -11.47
CA ASP A 55 -15.98 5.71 -10.02
C ASP A 55 -14.54 5.44 -9.56
N PHE A 56 -14.24 5.74 -8.30
CA PHE A 56 -12.91 5.60 -7.72
C PHE A 56 -12.93 4.62 -6.55
N HIS A 57 -11.96 3.71 -6.51
CA HIS A 57 -11.80 2.75 -5.41
C HIS A 57 -10.35 2.71 -4.90
N GLY A 58 -10.19 2.78 -3.58
CA GLY A 58 -8.87 2.86 -2.94
C GLY A 58 -8.32 4.29 -2.89
N THR A 59 -7.00 4.40 -2.68
CA THR A 59 -6.27 5.67 -2.55
C THR A 59 -4.85 5.52 -3.11
N SER A 60 -4.05 6.59 -3.06
CA SER A 60 -2.59 6.53 -3.33
C SER A 60 -1.90 5.41 -2.53
N PRO A 61 -0.89 4.72 -3.08
CA PRO A 61 -0.27 4.96 -4.39
C PRO A 61 -0.98 4.31 -5.58
N VAL A 62 -1.97 3.45 -5.36
CA VAL A 62 -2.70 2.75 -6.43
C VAL A 62 -4.18 3.02 -6.29
N LEU A 63 -4.66 4.05 -6.99
CA LEU A 63 -6.08 4.36 -7.11
C LEU A 63 -6.68 3.59 -8.29
N GLN A 64 -7.76 2.87 -8.04
CA GLN A 64 -8.52 2.21 -9.10
C GLN A 64 -9.55 3.19 -9.67
N VAL A 65 -9.55 3.35 -10.99
CA VAL A 65 -10.50 4.19 -11.72
C VAL A 65 -11.36 3.29 -12.60
N VAL A 66 -12.67 3.31 -12.40
CA VAL A 66 -13.63 2.45 -13.12
C VAL A 66 -14.52 3.35 -13.99
N PRO A 67 -14.30 3.40 -15.32
CA PRO A 67 -15.13 4.19 -16.21
C PRO A 67 -16.59 3.71 -16.19
N LYS A 68 -17.53 4.65 -16.25
CA LYS A 68 -18.94 4.33 -16.48
C LYS A 68 -19.14 3.76 -17.89
N PRO A 69 -20.26 3.06 -18.15
CA PRO A 69 -20.54 2.52 -19.48
C PRO A 69 -20.42 3.56 -20.59
N GLY A 70 -19.67 3.25 -21.65
CA GLY A 70 -19.43 4.14 -22.79
C GLY A 70 -18.41 5.27 -22.55
N LYS A 71 -17.76 5.32 -21.38
CA LYS A 71 -16.80 6.39 -21.01
C LYS A 71 -15.34 5.97 -21.00
N PHE A 72 -15.03 4.75 -21.43
CA PHE A 72 -13.68 4.20 -21.36
C PHE A 72 -12.64 5.07 -22.07
N ASP A 73 -12.87 5.40 -23.36
CA ASP A 73 -11.89 6.17 -24.14
C ASP A 73 -11.70 7.59 -23.60
N GLU A 74 -12.78 8.24 -23.17
CA GLU A 74 -12.74 9.57 -22.54
C GLU A 74 -11.88 9.55 -21.27
N VAL A 75 -12.14 8.61 -20.36
CA VAL A 75 -11.42 8.48 -19.10
C VAL A 75 -9.95 8.11 -19.34
N TYR A 76 -9.68 7.15 -20.23
CA TYR A 76 -8.32 6.70 -20.54
C TYR A 76 -7.48 7.80 -21.18
N GLN A 77 -8.01 8.52 -22.18
CA GLN A 77 -7.26 9.58 -22.86
C GLN A 77 -7.02 10.80 -21.96
N SER A 78 -7.99 11.16 -21.11
CA SER A 78 -7.82 12.25 -20.13
C SER A 78 -6.72 11.93 -19.12
N LEU A 79 -6.69 10.69 -18.60
CA LEU A 79 -5.63 10.26 -17.68
C LEU A 79 -4.27 10.14 -18.38
N LYS A 80 -4.22 9.59 -19.59
CA LYS A 80 -2.96 9.39 -20.34
C LYS A 80 -2.28 10.69 -20.76
N SER A 81 -3.05 11.74 -21.04
CA SER A 81 -2.53 13.02 -21.51
C SER A 81 -2.25 14.02 -20.38
N GLY A 82 -2.95 13.89 -19.25
CA GLY A 82 -2.89 14.83 -18.14
C GLY A 82 -2.11 14.38 -16.91
N ALA A 83 -1.97 13.06 -16.69
CA ALA A 83 -1.27 12.49 -15.54
C ALA A 83 0.10 11.90 -15.90
#